data_AF-A0A2E2TJH2-F1
#
_entry.id   AF-A0A2E2TJH2-F1
#
_cell.length_a   1.000
_cell.length_b   1.000
_cell.length_c   1.000
_cell.angle_alpha   90.00
_cell.angle_beta   90.00
_cell.angle_gamma   90.00
#
_symmetry.space_group_name_H-M   'P 1'
#
loop_
_entity.id
_entity.type
_entity.pdbx_description
1 polymer ?
#
loop_
_entity_poly.entity_id
_entity_poly.type
_entity_poly.pdbx_seq_one_letter_code
_entity_poly.pdbx_strand_id
1 'polypeptide(L)'
;MLKRLFLKTDIFYQRIEDEEKIEITLFGLPFLHMLFWLVVFMSLLSLGKFTTVAFLAFCSGLLLYIALSWRVFLEIRHAMLSGGVFIVGSQLSLQTPLKIVITK
;
A
#
# COMPACT_ATOMS: atom_id res chain seq x y z
N MET A 1 -5.87 -32.94 4.47
CA MET A 1 -5.05 -31.96 5.21
C MET A 1 -5.56 -30.58 4.80
N LEU A 2 -6.42 -29.94 5.59
CA LEU A 2 -7.00 -28.63 5.25
C LEU A 2 -5.92 -27.56 5.45
N LYS A 3 -5.38 -27.00 4.36
CA LYS A 3 -4.52 -25.81 4.41
C LYS A 3 -5.30 -24.66 5.03
N ARG A 4 -4.93 -24.21 6.24
CA ARG A 4 -5.49 -23.01 6.86
C ARG A 4 -4.94 -21.79 6.14
N LEU A 5 -5.66 -21.32 5.13
CA LEU A 5 -5.42 -20.00 4.56
C LEU A 5 -5.86 -18.95 5.60
N PHE A 6 -4.92 -18.18 6.14
CA PHE A 6 -5.25 -17.00 6.93
C PHE A 6 -5.36 -15.80 5.98
N LEU A 7 -6.60 -15.39 5.71
CA LEU A 7 -6.90 -14.19 4.94
C LEU A 7 -7.11 -13.02 5.90
N LYS A 8 -6.27 -11.99 5.81
CA LYS A 8 -6.53 -10.71 6.45
C LYS A 8 -6.61 -9.63 5.38
N THR A 9 -7.79 -9.04 5.22
CA THR A 9 -8.05 -7.98 4.25
C THR A 9 -8.30 -6.69 5.02
N ASP A 10 -7.43 -5.71 4.82
CA ASP A 10 -7.63 -4.31 5.22
C ASP A 10 -7.87 -3.48 3.96
N ILE A 11 -8.39 -2.26 4.11
CA ILE A 11 -8.67 -1.33 2.98
C ILE A 11 -7.40 -1.05 2.14
N PHE A 12 -6.22 -1.15 2.76
CA PHE A 12 -4.94 -0.75 2.16
C PHE A 12 -4.08 -1.92 1.67
N TYR A 13 -4.29 -3.12 2.22
CA TYR A 13 -3.52 -4.29 1.87
C TYR A 13 -4.30 -5.59 2.13
N GLN A 14 -3.97 -6.63 1.37
CA GLN A 14 -4.41 -7.99 1.62
C GLN A 14 -3.20 -8.84 1.96
N ARG A 15 -3.32 -9.62 3.03
CA ARG A 15 -2.32 -10.61 3.45
C ARG A 15 -2.90 -12.00 3.28
N ILE A 16 -2.15 -12.85 2.58
CA ILE A 16 -2.45 -14.27 2.37
C ILE A 16 -1.24 -15.05 2.88
N GLU A 17 -1.46 -15.91 3.87
CA GLU A 17 -0.40 -16.74 4.44
C GLU A 17 -0.64 -18.22 4.11
N ASP A 18 0.39 -18.87 3.56
CA ASP A 18 0.49 -20.33 3.38
C ASP A 18 1.69 -20.85 4.21
N GLU A 19 1.92 -22.16 4.21
CA GLU A 19 3.02 -22.82 4.94
C GLU A 19 4.41 -22.37 4.44
N GLU A 20 4.54 -22.09 3.14
CA GLU A 20 5.84 -21.78 2.50
C GLU A 20 6.07 -20.28 2.27
N LYS A 21 5.00 -19.47 2.25
CA LYS A 21 5.08 -18.06 1.83
C LYS A 21 4.02 -17.18 2.48
N ILE A 22 4.34 -15.89 2.55
CA ILE A 22 3.45 -14.81 2.94
C ILE A 22 3.32 -13.87 1.73
N GLU A 23 2.11 -13.74 1.19
CA GLU A 23 1.81 -12.82 0.10
C GLU A 23 1.10 -11.58 0.65
N ILE A 24 1.64 -10.41 0.34
CA ILE A 24 1.11 -9.11 0.73
C ILE A 24 0.83 -8.34 -0.55
N THR A 25 -0.43 -7.98 -0.78
CA THR A 25 -0.84 -7.16 -1.92
C THR A 25 -1.23 -5.78 -1.42
N LEU A 26 -0.59 -4.73 -1.92
CA LEU A 26 -0.81 -3.34 -1.50
C LEU A 26 -1.76 -2.63 -2.49
N PHE A 27 -2.95 -2.26 -2.02
CA PHE A 27 -3.98 -1.59 -2.83
C PHE A 27 -4.09 -0.08 -2.53
N GLY A 28 -3.53 0.38 -1.41
CA GLY A 28 -3.62 1.80 -1.01
C GLY A 28 -2.73 2.74 -1.81
N LEU A 29 -1.66 2.24 -2.43
CA LEU A 29 -0.65 3.07 -3.10
C LEU A 29 -1.18 3.83 -4.33
N PRO A 30 -1.98 3.21 -5.23
CA PRO A 30 -2.61 3.91 -6.35
C PRO A 30 -3.55 5.03 -5.89
N PHE A 31 -4.30 4.83 -4.80
CA PHE A 31 -5.20 5.85 -4.27
C PHE A 31 -4.45 7.07 -3.73
N LEU A 32 -3.35 6.85 -3.00
CA LEU A 32 -2.46 7.93 -2.57
C LEU A 32 -1.86 8.69 -3.76
N HIS A 33 -1.48 7.99 -4.82
CA HIS A 33 -0.99 8.62 -6.05
C HIS A 33 -2.05 9.49 -6.72
N MET A 34 -3.31 9.03 -6.80
CA MET A 34 -4.41 9.82 -7.34
C MET A 34 -4.66 11.09 -6.52
N LEU A 35 -4.66 10.98 -5.19
CA LEU A 35 -4.78 12.14 -4.30
C LEU A 35 -3.63 13.13 -4.47
N PHE A 36 -2.40 12.63 -4.61
CA PHE A 36 -1.23 13.48 -4.88
C PHE A 36 -1.41 14.28 -6.18
N TRP A 37 -1.78 13.62 -7.28
CA TRP A 37 -2.02 14.30 -8.55
C TRP A 37 -3.17 15.30 -8.47
N LEU A 38 -4.24 14.99 -7.73
CA LEU A 38 -5.33 15.92 -7.49
C LEU A 38 -4.84 17.21 -6.83
N VAL A 39 -3.95 17.12 -5.82
CA VAL A 39 -3.33 18.29 -5.19
C VAL A 39 -2.51 19.10 -6.19
N VAL A 40 -1.72 18.44 -7.03
CA VAL A 40 -0.91 19.10 -8.07
C VAL A 40 -1.82 19.84 -9.06
N PHE A 41 -2.86 19.20 -9.59
CA PHE A 41 -3.80 19.84 -10.52
C PHE A 41 -4.54 21.02 -9.89
N MET A 42 -5.02 20.89 -8.66
CA MET A 42 -5.69 21.99 -7.94
C MET A 42 -4.74 23.18 -7.71
N SER A 43 -3.46 22.90 -7.44
CA SER A 43 -2.42 23.94 -7.31
C SER A 43 -2.23 24.72 -8.60
N LEU A 44 -2.19 24.04 -9.75
CA LEU A 44 -2.00 24.68 -11.07
C LEU A 44 -3.19 25.56 -11.47
N LEU A 45 -4.41 25.21 -11.07
CA LEU A 45 -5.62 25.96 -11.39
C LEU A 45 -5.82 27.22 -10.51
N SER A 46 -4.86 27.56 -9.65
CA SER A 46 -4.94 28.72 -8.73
C SER A 46 -6.16 28.66 -7.78
N LEU A 47 -6.67 27.45 -7.51
CA LEU A 47 -7.81 27.21 -6.63
C LEU A 47 -7.38 27.21 -5.15
N GLY A 48 -6.68 28.25 -4.70
CA GLY A 48 -5.91 28.26 -3.44
C GLY A 48 -6.60 27.64 -2.23
N LYS A 49 -7.86 27.98 -1.96
CA LYS A 49 -8.64 27.39 -0.85
C LYS A 49 -8.86 25.87 -1.00
N PHE A 50 -9.18 25.42 -2.21
CA PHE A 50 -9.39 23.99 -2.49
C PHE A 50 -8.07 23.22 -2.52
N THR A 51 -6.98 23.86 -2.97
CA THR A 51 -5.63 23.29 -2.92
C THR A 51 -5.21 22.99 -1.49
N THR A 52 -5.43 23.92 -0.55
CA THR A 52 -5.11 23.69 0.87
C THR A 52 -5.93 22.55 1.45
N VAL A 53 -7.24 22.48 1.15
CA VAL A 53 -8.10 21.39 1.62
C VAL A 53 -7.66 20.04 1.04
N ALA A 54 -7.36 19.98 -0.26
CA ALA A 54 -6.86 18.77 -0.91
C ALA A 54 -5.51 18.34 -0.33
N PHE A 55 -4.60 19.28 -0.06
CA PHE A 55 -3.31 19.00 0.56
C PHE A 55 -3.45 18.43 1.97
N LEU A 56 -4.33 19.01 2.79
CA LEU A 56 -4.64 18.47 4.12
C LEU A 56 -5.22 17.05 4.02
N ALA A 57 -6.17 16.82 3.10
CA ALA A 57 -6.73 15.50 2.87
C ALA A 57 -5.67 14.47 2.43
N PHE A 58 -4.75 14.87 1.55
CA PHE A 58 -3.61 14.03 1.14
C PHE A 58 -2.70 13.68 2.32
N CYS A 59 -2.30 14.68 3.12
CA CYS A 59 -1.46 14.47 4.30
C CYS A 59 -2.13 13.56 5.33
N SER A 60 -3.41 13.77 5.63
CA SER A 60 -4.18 12.90 6.53
C SER A 60 -4.29 11.48 5.99
N GLY A 61 -4.57 11.31 4.70
CA GLY A 61 -4.63 10.00 4.05
C GLY A 61 -3.27 9.28 4.07
N LEU A 62 -2.18 10.00 3.83
CA LEU A 62 -0.82 9.46 3.88
C LEU A 62 -0.45 9.00 5.29
N LEU A 63 -0.74 9.81 6.32
CA LEU A 63 -0.49 9.44 7.71
C LEU A 63 -1.31 8.21 8.11
N LEU A 64 -2.59 8.16 7.72
CA LEU A 64 -3.45 7.00 8.00
C LEU A 64 -2.94 5.74 7.31
N TYR A 65 -2.52 5.85 6.04
CA TYR A 65 -1.94 4.73 5.30
C TYR A 65 -0.68 4.20 5.96
N ILE A 66 0.24 5.10 6.36
CA ILE A 66 1.47 4.73 7.06
C ILE A 66 1.14 4.06 8.39
N ALA A 67 0.25 4.64 9.20
CA ALA A 67 -0.11 4.10 10.51
C ALA A 67 -0.72 2.70 10.42
N LEU A 68 -1.66 2.48 9.49
CA LEU A 68 -2.34 1.19 9.33
C LEU A 68 -1.48 0.13 8.65
N SER A 69 -0.57 0.55 7.77
CA SER A 69 0.34 -0.37 7.06
C SER A 69 1.69 -0.55 7.76
N TRP A 70 1.93 0.15 8.88
CA TRP A 70 3.23 0.20 9.57
C TRP A 70 3.79 -1.18 9.91
N ARG A 71 2.95 -2.05 10.50
CA ARG A 71 3.37 -3.40 10.89
C ARG A 71 3.79 -4.24 9.69
N VAL A 72 3.04 -4.14 8.60
CA VAL A 72 3.31 -4.85 7.34
C VAL A 72 4.60 -4.34 6.70
N PHE A 73 4.84 -3.01 6.74
CA PHE A 73 6.11 -2.45 6.27
C PHE A 73 7.31 -2.94 7.08
N LEU A 74 7.17 -3.07 8.39
CA LEU A 74 8.23 -3.65 9.22
C LEU A 74 8.48 -5.12 8.85
N GLU A 75 7.43 -5.93 8.69
CA GLU A 75 7.54 -7.34 8.28
C GLU A 75 8.25 -7.48 6.93
N ILE A 76 7.82 -6.71 5.93
CA ILE A 76 8.46 -6.64 4.61
C ILE A 76 9.93 -6.22 4.73
N ARG A 77 10.24 -5.21 5.55
CA ARG A 77 11.62 -4.74 5.74
C ARG A 77 12.50 -5.82 6.35
N HIS A 78 12.01 -6.53 7.36
CA HIS A 78 12.77 -7.64 7.96
C HIS A 78 12.99 -8.77 6.96
N ALA A 79 11.96 -9.11 6.17
CA ALA A 79 12.07 -10.11 5.12
C ALA A 79 13.05 -9.72 4.01
N MET A 80 13.07 -8.44 3.60
CA MET A 80 14.02 -7.94 2.62
C MET A 80 15.46 -8.06 3.12
N LEU A 81 15.69 -7.85 4.42
CA LEU A 81 17.00 -8.02 5.05
C LEU A 81 17.43 -9.50 5.16
N SER A 82 16.48 -10.44 5.23
CA SER A 82 16.78 -11.88 5.26
C SER A 82 16.90 -12.52 3.86
N GLY A 83 16.68 -11.77 2.79
CA GLY A 83 16.93 -12.20 1.41
C GLY A 83 15.84 -13.06 0.76
N GLY A 84 14.74 -13.34 1.46
CA GLY A 84 13.64 -14.19 0.98
C GLY A 84 12.44 -13.40 0.45
N VAL A 85 12.65 -12.40 -0.42
CA VAL A 85 11.55 -11.53 -0.91
C VAL A 85 11.53 -11.43 -2.42
N PHE A 86 10.36 -11.70 -3.00
CA PHE A 86 10.04 -11.47 -4.40
C PHE A 86 8.97 -10.38 -4.50
N ILE A 87 9.25 -9.33 -5.27
CA ILE A 87 8.31 -8.24 -5.52
C ILE A 87 7.81 -8.38 -6.96
N VAL A 88 6.49 -8.40 -7.14
CA VAL A 88 5.82 -8.58 -8.44
C VAL A 88 4.70 -7.54 -8.57
N GLY A 89 4.50 -7.00 -9.77
CA GLY A 89 3.42 -6.04 -10.04
C GLY A 89 3.88 -4.59 -10.05
N SER A 90 2.94 -3.65 -9.95
CA SER A 90 3.18 -2.22 -10.11
C SER A 90 2.64 -1.41 -8.95
N GLN A 91 3.41 -0.38 -8.57
CA GLN A 91 3.04 0.60 -7.54
C GLN A 91 1.86 1.50 -7.95
N LEU A 92 1.56 1.57 -9.25
CA LEU A 92 0.60 2.52 -9.84
C LEU A 92 -0.64 1.84 -10.43
N SER A 93 -0.61 0.52 -10.60
CA SER A 93 -1.70 -0.22 -11.26
C SER A 93 -2.67 -0.77 -10.23
N LEU A 94 -3.96 -0.48 -10.41
CA LEU A 94 -5.05 -1.16 -9.66
C LEU A 94 -5.33 -2.57 -10.22
N GLN A 95 -5.02 -2.83 -11.49
CA GLN A 95 -5.22 -4.14 -12.13
C GLN A 95 -4.12 -5.15 -11.77
N THR A 96 -2.91 -4.64 -11.54
CA THR A 96 -1.72 -5.40 -11.16
C THR A 96 -1.04 -4.73 -9.96
N PRO A 97 -1.73 -4.69 -8.80
CA PRO A 97 -1.24 -4.02 -7.60
C PRO A 97 0.09 -4.62 -7.14
N LEU A 98 0.87 -3.82 -6.42
CA LEU A 98 2.16 -4.25 -5.92
C LEU A 98 1.98 -5.44 -4.98
N LYS A 99 2.54 -6.58 -5.36
CA LYS A 99 2.51 -7.83 -4.62
C LYS A 99 3.91 -8.14 -4.11
N ILE A 100 4.02 -8.38 -2.82
CA ILE A 100 5.26 -8.73 -2.14
C ILE A 100 5.08 -10.14 -1.60
N VAL A 101 5.93 -11.06 -2.06
CA VAL A 101 5.93 -12.46 -1.65
C VAL A 101 7.17 -12.68 -0.81
N ILE A 102 6.96 -13.00 0.46
CA ILE A 102 8.00 -13.33 1.43
C ILE A 102 8.04 -14.85 1.54
N THR A 103 9.15 -15.49 1.22
CA THR A 103 9.39 -16.91 1.49
C THR A 103 9.77 -17.07 2.96
N LYS A 104 9.16 -18.05 3.64
CA LYS A 104 9.42 -18.36 5.06
C LYS A 104 10.68 -19.18 5.24
#